data_AF-A0A966ZAH3-F1
#
_entry.id   AF-A0A966ZAH3-F1
#
_cell.length_a   1.000
_cell.length_b   1.000
_cell.length_c   1.000
_cell.angle_alpha   90.00
_cell.angle_beta   90.00
_cell.angle_gamma   90.00
#
_symmetry.space_group_name_H-M   'P 1'
#
loop_
_entity.id
_entity.type
_entity.pdbx_description
1 polymer ?
#
loop_
_entity_poly.entity_id
_entity_poly.type
_entity_poly.pdbx_seq_one_letter_code
_entity_poly.pdbx_strand_id
1 'polypeptide(L)'
;MGEVEVKPLPELDGRPIDVRYEEGLVDSGGHPAQAATSIRRRVILLDKELKSAGPEKARVMVHELFHFVWVRLGNPKRKAWEELLRTEWNAKAKGETGWSSEWRKRELKPEDLENRSPYWREYCCEAFCDTASLIFSGPDDENNLGVKWQRGRRKWFAGNIENRKLAL
;
A
#
# COMPACT_ATOMS: atom_id res chain seq x y z
N MET A 1 23.01 -7.23 -7.28
CA MET A 1 21.61 -6.76 -7.28
C MET A 1 20.85 -7.60 -8.28
N GLY A 2 20.04 -8.56 -7.83
CA GLY A 2 19.15 -9.28 -8.75
C GLY A 2 18.05 -8.33 -9.21
N GLU A 3 17.69 -8.36 -10.49
CA GLU A 3 16.55 -7.62 -11.01
C GLU A 3 15.31 -7.93 -10.18
N VAL A 4 14.68 -6.90 -9.65
CA VAL A 4 13.39 -7.03 -8.97
C VAL A 4 12.35 -7.13 -10.07
N GLU A 5 11.94 -8.35 -10.39
CA GLU A 5 10.90 -8.61 -11.39
C GLU A 5 9.59 -7.93 -10.98
N VAL A 6 9.11 -7.02 -11.83
CA VAL A 6 7.78 -6.41 -11.72
C VAL A 6 6.76 -7.42 -12.18
N LYS A 7 5.79 -7.74 -11.33
CA LYS A 7 4.74 -8.68 -11.68
C LYS A 7 3.59 -7.98 -12.40
N PRO A 8 2.94 -8.61 -13.39
CA PRO A 8 1.73 -8.07 -13.96
C PRO A 8 0.64 -7.97 -12.87
N LEU A 9 -0.16 -6.91 -12.94
CA LEU A 9 -1.32 -6.77 -12.07
C LEU A 9 -2.31 -7.92 -12.36
N PRO A 10 -2.80 -8.65 -11.34
CA PRO A 10 -3.80 -9.70 -11.57
C PRO A 10 -5.12 -9.12 -12.09
N GLU A 11 -5.96 -9.97 -12.69
CA GLU A 11 -7.28 -9.57 -13.19
C GLU A 11 -8.13 -8.97 -12.06
N LEU A 12 -8.77 -7.83 -12.37
CA LEU A 12 -9.61 -7.08 -11.44
C LEU A 12 -11.07 -7.48 -11.63
N ASP A 13 -11.78 -7.78 -10.55
CA ASP A 13 -13.20 -8.15 -10.55
C ASP A 13 -14.01 -7.20 -9.65
N GLY A 14 -15.15 -6.72 -10.14
CA GLY A 14 -16.03 -5.84 -9.39
C GLY A 14 -16.56 -4.66 -10.20
N ARG A 15 -17.18 -3.71 -9.51
CA ARG A 15 -17.73 -2.51 -10.15
C ARG A 15 -16.60 -1.60 -10.67
N PRO A 16 -16.84 -0.75 -11.67
CA PRO A 16 -15.85 0.24 -12.09
C PRO A 16 -15.44 1.18 -10.94
N ILE A 17 -14.19 1.66 -11.00
CA ILE A 17 -13.66 2.74 -10.16
C ILE A 17 -13.41 3.91 -11.10
N ASP A 18 -13.92 5.08 -10.73
CA ASP A 18 -13.71 6.31 -11.48
C ASP A 18 -12.35 6.93 -11.10
N VAL A 19 -11.56 7.31 -12.10
CA VAL A 19 -10.21 7.85 -11.92
C VAL A 19 -10.18 9.25 -12.51
N ARG A 20 -9.91 10.24 -11.66
CA ARG A 20 -9.92 11.66 -12.04
C ARG A 20 -8.60 12.33 -11.69
N TYR A 21 -8.33 13.45 -12.35
CA TYR A 21 -7.19 14.29 -12.05
C TYR A 21 -7.66 15.64 -11.52
N GLU A 22 -7.13 16.04 -10.37
CA GLU A 22 -7.46 17.31 -9.70
C GLU A 22 -6.18 18.10 -9.39
N GLU A 23 -6.30 19.41 -9.18
CA GLU A 23 -5.18 20.26 -8.73
C GLU A 23 -5.28 20.51 -7.23
N GLY A 24 -4.14 20.60 -6.56
CA GLY A 24 -4.08 21.03 -5.16
C GLY A 24 -4.74 20.03 -4.21
N LEU A 25 -4.57 18.75 -4.47
CA LEU A 25 -4.98 17.72 -3.54
C LEU A 25 -4.22 17.88 -2.22
N VAL A 26 -4.94 17.77 -1.11
CA VAL A 26 -4.38 17.81 0.23
C VAL A 26 -4.86 16.63 1.06
N ASP A 27 -4.00 16.15 1.96
CA ASP A 27 -4.35 15.16 2.96
C ASP A 27 -5.27 15.76 4.05
N SER A 28 -5.68 14.94 5.01
CA SER A 28 -6.52 15.39 6.13
C SER A 28 -5.83 16.40 7.06
N GLY A 29 -4.50 16.50 7.01
CA GLY A 29 -3.69 17.49 7.72
C GLY A 29 -3.46 18.78 6.94
N GLY A 30 -3.91 18.87 5.68
CA GLY A 30 -3.71 20.01 4.80
C GLY A 30 -2.38 20.00 4.05
N HIS A 31 -1.61 18.91 4.09
CA HIS A 31 -0.37 18.80 3.32
C HIS A 31 -0.67 18.37 1.88
N PRO A 32 0.13 18.81 0.89
CA PRO A 32 0.00 18.34 -0.49
C PRO A 32 -0.02 16.81 -0.57
N ALA A 33 -1.00 16.27 -1.29
CA ALA A 33 -1.16 14.84 -1.52
C ALA A 33 -1.10 14.53 -3.02
N GLN A 34 -0.44 13.44 -3.38
CA GLN A 34 -0.35 13.02 -4.79
C GLN A 34 -1.63 12.31 -5.26
N ALA A 35 -2.41 11.78 -4.32
CA ALA A 35 -3.66 11.12 -4.61
C ALA A 35 -4.57 11.03 -3.39
N ALA A 36 -5.83 10.67 -3.63
CA ALA A 36 -6.78 10.32 -2.60
C ALA A 36 -7.77 9.25 -3.09
N THR A 37 -8.07 8.29 -2.22
CA THR A 37 -9.07 7.24 -2.50
C THR A 37 -10.35 7.42 -1.68
N SER A 38 -11.50 7.35 -2.36
CA SER A 38 -12.81 7.26 -1.73
C SER A 38 -13.47 5.91 -2.02
N ILE A 39 -13.34 4.96 -1.08
CA ILE A 39 -13.92 3.62 -1.19
C ILE A 39 -15.43 3.65 -1.42
N ARG A 40 -16.15 4.50 -0.65
CA ARG A 40 -17.61 4.62 -0.74
C ARG A 40 -18.07 5.18 -2.08
N ARG A 41 -17.38 6.20 -2.59
CA ARG A 41 -17.72 6.85 -3.87
C ARG A 41 -17.14 6.11 -5.07
N ARG A 42 -16.24 5.15 -4.85
CA ARG A 42 -15.48 4.44 -5.88
C ARG A 42 -14.73 5.39 -6.80
N VAL A 43 -14.03 6.33 -6.20
CA VAL A 43 -13.22 7.34 -6.89
C VAL A 43 -11.79 7.25 -6.41
N ILE A 44 -10.85 7.34 -7.35
CA ILE A 44 -9.45 7.68 -7.13
C ILE A 44 -9.23 9.07 -7.74
N LEU A 45 -8.73 10.00 -6.92
CA LEU A 45 -8.25 11.30 -7.37
C LEU A 45 -6.73 11.24 -7.45
N LEU A 46 -6.16 11.67 -8.56
CA LEU A 46 -4.73 11.81 -8.77
C LEU A 46 -4.40 13.29 -8.94
N ASP A 47 -3.25 13.74 -8.45
CA ASP A 47 -2.79 15.08 -8.75
C ASP A 47 -2.48 15.21 -10.26
N LYS A 48 -2.82 16.34 -10.88
CA LYS A 48 -2.59 16.57 -12.31
C LYS A 48 -1.13 16.43 -12.72
N GLU A 49 -0.17 16.71 -11.83
CA GLU A 49 1.27 16.56 -12.10
C GLU A 49 1.64 15.12 -12.46
N LEU A 50 0.89 14.13 -11.94
CA LEU A 50 1.11 12.72 -12.25
C LEU A 50 0.81 12.35 -13.70
N LYS A 51 0.09 13.18 -14.49
CA LYS A 51 -0.26 12.85 -15.90
C LYS A 51 0.99 12.54 -16.74
N SER A 52 2.07 13.28 -16.52
CA SER A 52 3.34 13.16 -17.24
C SER A 52 4.38 12.28 -16.53
N ALA A 53 4.16 11.90 -15.28
CA ALA A 53 5.13 11.16 -14.47
C ALA A 53 4.92 9.64 -14.59
N GLY A 54 5.29 9.02 -15.72
CA GLY A 54 4.95 7.62 -16.05
C GLY A 54 5.12 6.60 -14.91
N PRO A 55 6.35 6.39 -14.39
CA PRO A 55 6.61 5.43 -13.31
C PRO A 55 5.91 5.81 -11.99
N GLU A 56 5.97 7.08 -11.60
CA GLU A 56 5.37 7.58 -10.36
C GLU A 56 3.84 7.48 -10.38
N LYS A 57 3.22 7.80 -11.52
CA LYS A 57 1.79 7.59 -11.76
C LYS A 57 1.41 6.12 -11.60
N ALA A 58 2.20 5.20 -12.15
CA ALA A 58 1.93 3.78 -12.00
C ALA A 58 1.99 3.35 -10.54
N ARG A 59 3.02 3.80 -9.82
CA ARG A 59 3.22 3.58 -8.38
C ARG A 59 2.03 4.09 -7.55
N VAL A 60 1.69 5.38 -7.69
CA VAL A 60 0.58 6.00 -6.97
C VAL A 60 -0.75 5.33 -7.35
N MET A 61 -1.01 5.08 -8.63
CA MET A 61 -2.25 4.43 -9.06
C MET A 61 -2.40 3.01 -8.48
N VAL A 62 -1.33 2.21 -8.45
CA VAL A 62 -1.36 0.87 -7.86
C VAL A 62 -1.59 0.98 -6.35
N HIS A 63 -0.91 1.89 -5.66
CA HIS A 63 -1.14 2.14 -4.24
C HIS A 63 -2.63 2.44 -3.97
N GLU A 64 -3.21 3.41 -4.68
CA GLU A 64 -4.61 3.80 -4.51
C GLU A 64 -5.60 2.68 -4.84
N LEU A 65 -5.33 1.91 -5.90
CA LEU A 65 -6.15 0.75 -6.25
C LEU A 65 -6.16 -0.29 -5.13
N PHE A 66 -5.04 -0.52 -4.45
CA PHE A 66 -4.94 -1.54 -3.41
C PHE A 66 -5.67 -1.17 -2.11
N HIS A 67 -6.05 0.09 -1.90
CA HIS A 67 -7.01 0.45 -0.84
C HIS A 67 -8.38 -0.23 -1.08
N PHE A 68 -8.81 -0.40 -2.34
CA PHE A 68 -10.04 -1.14 -2.67
C PHE A 68 -9.92 -2.65 -2.41
N VAL A 69 -8.74 -3.21 -2.68
CA VAL A 69 -8.43 -4.61 -2.41
C VAL A 69 -8.38 -4.86 -0.91
N TRP A 70 -7.75 -3.97 -0.15
CA TRP A 70 -7.61 -4.08 1.31
C TRP A 70 -8.96 -4.22 2.03
N VAL A 71 -9.94 -3.39 1.68
CA VAL A 71 -11.27 -3.46 2.32
C VAL A 71 -12.02 -4.76 2.00
N ARG A 72 -11.66 -5.46 0.92
CA ARG A 72 -12.26 -6.73 0.47
C ARG A 72 -11.46 -7.98 0.83
N LEU A 73 -10.25 -7.80 1.33
CA LEU A 73 -9.32 -8.88 1.65
C LEU A 73 -9.87 -9.85 2.70
N GLY A 74 -10.84 -9.41 3.51
CA GLY A 74 -11.46 -10.20 4.57
C GLY A 74 -10.64 -10.20 5.86
N ASN A 75 -11.30 -10.45 6.98
CA ASN A 75 -10.66 -10.35 8.31
C ASN A 75 -9.52 -11.35 8.54
N PRO A 76 -9.59 -12.64 8.12
CA PRO A 76 -8.51 -13.59 8.37
C PRO A 76 -7.19 -13.17 7.71
N LYS A 77 -7.25 -12.75 6.43
CA LYS A 77 -6.07 -12.31 5.69
C LYS A 77 -5.50 -11.00 6.25
N ARG A 78 -6.36 -10.03 6.60
CA ARG A 78 -5.90 -8.80 7.27
C ARG A 78 -5.17 -9.10 8.57
N LYS A 79 -5.70 -9.99 9.42
CA LYS A 79 -5.02 -10.41 10.65
C LYS A 79 -3.68 -11.11 10.38
N ALA A 80 -3.61 -11.98 9.37
CA ALA A 80 -2.37 -12.64 8.99
C ALA A 80 -1.30 -11.64 8.48
N TRP A 81 -1.73 -10.60 7.76
CA TRP A 81 -0.86 -9.49 7.37
C TRP A 81 -0.37 -8.69 8.58
N GLU A 82 -1.28 -8.34 9.49
CA GLU A 82 -0.92 -7.66 10.74
C GLU A 82 0.12 -8.46 11.55
N GLU A 83 -0.03 -9.78 11.65
CA GLU A 83 0.92 -10.63 12.38
C GLU A 83 2.33 -10.65 11.75
N LEU A 84 2.39 -10.64 10.41
CA LEU A 84 3.65 -10.47 9.69
C LEU A 84 4.31 -9.14 10.09
N LEU A 85 3.56 -8.05 10.08
CA LEU A 85 4.07 -6.72 10.45
C LEU A 85 4.46 -6.64 11.94
N ARG A 86 3.75 -7.33 12.85
CA ARG A 86 4.15 -7.46 14.26
C ARG A 86 5.50 -8.15 14.40
N THR A 87 5.72 -9.21 13.63
CA THR A 87 7.02 -9.91 13.60
C THR A 87 8.14 -8.98 13.14
N GLU A 88 7.89 -8.19 12.09
CA GLU A 88 8.84 -7.18 11.60
C GLU A 88 9.12 -6.09 12.65
N TRP A 89 8.08 -5.58 13.30
CA TRP A 89 8.18 -4.57 14.36
C TRP A 89 8.99 -5.08 15.56
N ASN A 90 8.67 -6.27 16.07
CA ASN A 90 9.36 -6.88 17.20
C ASN A 90 10.84 -7.14 16.90
N ALA A 91 11.16 -7.44 15.64
CA ALA A 91 12.53 -7.57 15.16
C ALA A 91 13.20 -6.22 14.82
N LYS A 92 12.53 -5.09 15.11
CA LYS A 92 13.00 -3.72 14.85
C LYS A 92 13.38 -3.50 13.38
N ALA A 93 12.57 -4.01 12.46
CA ALA A 93 12.74 -3.80 11.03
C ALA A 93 12.77 -2.30 10.69
N LYS A 94 13.89 -1.83 10.14
CA LYS A 94 14.06 -0.45 9.66
C LYS A 94 13.51 -0.29 8.25
N GLY A 95 13.02 0.90 7.98
CA GLY A 95 12.49 1.30 6.68
C GLY A 95 11.11 0.73 6.37
N GLU A 96 10.59 1.10 5.21
CA GLU A 96 9.32 0.71 4.62
C GLU A 96 9.36 0.68 3.09
N THR A 97 8.30 0.14 2.47
CA THR A 97 8.19 0.00 1.01
C THR A 97 7.70 1.26 0.30
N GLY A 98 7.33 2.31 1.04
CA GLY A 98 6.88 3.60 0.53
C GLY A 98 6.69 4.62 1.66
N TRP A 99 6.55 5.90 1.33
CA TRP A 99 6.47 6.97 2.34
C TRP A 99 5.18 6.94 3.17
N SER A 100 4.05 6.54 2.57
CA SER A 100 2.75 6.45 3.25
C SER A 100 2.79 5.56 4.48
N SER A 101 3.40 4.38 4.36
CA SER A 101 3.62 3.47 5.48
C SER A 101 4.78 3.89 6.38
N GLU A 102 5.83 4.51 5.82
CA GLU A 102 6.98 4.95 6.61
C GLU A 102 6.60 6.00 7.66
N TRP A 103 5.86 7.04 7.28
CA TRP A 103 5.47 8.09 8.22
C TRP A 103 4.58 7.55 9.33
N ARG A 104 3.60 6.72 8.99
CA ARG A 104 2.74 6.07 9.99
C ARG A 104 3.54 5.18 10.93
N LYS A 105 4.51 4.42 10.41
CA LYS A 105 5.40 3.59 11.23
C LYS A 105 6.21 4.41 12.23
N ARG A 106 6.69 5.60 11.83
CA ARG A 106 7.45 6.52 12.70
C ARG A 106 6.60 7.09 13.84
N GLU A 107 5.30 7.24 13.63
CA GLU A 107 4.35 7.75 14.63
C GLU A 107 3.80 6.65 15.55
N LEU A 108 3.91 5.38 15.16
CA LEU A 108 3.42 4.26 15.96
C LEU A 108 4.15 4.14 17.30
N LYS A 109 3.36 3.85 18.34
CA LYS A 109 3.85 3.49 19.66
C LYS A 109 3.64 2.00 19.92
N PRO A 110 4.42 1.38 20.83
CA PRO A 110 4.23 -0.03 21.18
C PRO A 110 2.78 -0.36 21.57
N GLU A 111 2.10 0.54 22.28
CA GLU A 111 0.73 0.35 22.75
C GLU A 111 -0.30 0.30 21.60
N ASP A 112 0.00 0.93 20.46
CA ASP A 112 -0.85 0.88 19.26
C ASP A 112 -0.95 -0.54 18.72
N LEU A 113 0.19 -1.25 18.73
CA LEU A 113 0.24 -2.64 18.33
C LEU A 113 -0.53 -3.49 19.32
N GLU A 114 -0.22 -3.40 20.61
CA GLU A 114 -0.83 -4.23 21.65
C GLU A 114 -2.36 -4.12 21.65
N ASN A 115 -2.87 -2.90 21.56
CA ASN A 115 -4.32 -2.63 21.60
C ASN A 115 -4.98 -2.68 20.21
N ARG A 116 -4.20 -2.94 19.15
CA ARG A 116 -4.67 -2.90 17.76
C ARG A 116 -5.44 -1.60 17.46
N SER A 117 -4.81 -0.47 17.76
CA SER A 117 -5.40 0.87 17.69
C SER A 117 -5.78 1.27 16.25
N PRO A 118 -6.51 2.39 16.05
CA PRO A 118 -6.69 2.97 14.73
C PRO A 118 -5.35 3.21 13.98
N TYR A 119 -4.35 3.79 14.66
CA TYR A 119 -3.02 4.05 14.07
C TYR A 119 -2.35 2.77 13.57
N TRP A 120 -2.41 1.68 14.33
CA TRP A 120 -1.88 0.39 13.90
C TRP A 120 -2.59 -0.12 12.63
N ARG A 121 -3.91 -0.01 12.59
CA ARG A 121 -4.71 -0.49 11.44
C ARG A 121 -4.46 0.34 10.18
N GLU A 122 -4.27 1.65 10.33
CA GLU A 122 -3.91 2.55 9.23
C GLU A 122 -2.51 2.22 8.70
N TYR A 123 -1.53 2.08 9.58
CA TYR A 123 -0.18 1.62 9.18
C TYR A 123 -0.23 0.29 8.43
N CYS A 124 -1.01 -0.69 8.91
CA CYS A 124 -1.13 -1.98 8.23
C CYS A 124 -1.73 -1.87 6.83
N CYS A 125 -2.70 -0.97 6.65
CA CYS A 125 -3.33 -0.68 5.36
C CYS A 125 -2.32 -0.05 4.40
N GLU A 126 -1.60 0.99 4.82
CA GLU A 126 -0.60 1.64 3.97
C GLU A 126 0.57 0.72 3.64
N ALA A 127 1.07 -0.05 4.62
CA ALA A 127 2.15 -1.00 4.39
C ALA A 127 1.74 -2.06 3.36
N PHE A 128 0.47 -2.46 3.36
CA PHE A 128 -0.09 -3.35 2.32
C PHE A 128 -0.12 -2.67 0.95
N CYS A 129 -0.60 -1.43 0.85
CA CYS A 129 -0.72 -0.70 -0.41
C CYS A 129 0.65 -0.35 -1.02
N ASP A 130 1.60 0.10 -0.19
CA ASP A 130 3.00 0.35 -0.60
C ASP A 130 3.69 -0.94 -1.04
N THR A 131 3.44 -2.06 -0.36
CA THR A 131 3.99 -3.35 -0.78
C THR A 131 3.43 -3.77 -2.14
N ALA A 132 2.14 -3.53 -2.38
CA ALA A 132 1.53 -3.83 -3.67
C ALA A 132 2.12 -2.97 -4.78
N SER A 133 2.30 -1.67 -4.53
CA SER A 133 3.01 -0.75 -5.41
C SER A 133 4.39 -1.31 -5.79
N LEU A 134 5.23 -1.63 -4.79
CA LEU A 134 6.54 -2.23 -5.01
C LEU A 134 6.51 -3.53 -5.85
N ILE A 135 5.44 -4.34 -5.75
CA ILE A 135 5.32 -5.61 -6.48
C ILE A 135 4.87 -5.39 -7.93
N PHE A 136 3.89 -4.51 -8.16
CA PHE A 136 3.19 -4.39 -9.46
C PHE A 136 3.59 -3.16 -10.28
N SER A 137 4.23 -2.16 -9.69
CA SER A 137 4.85 -1.04 -10.43
C SER A 137 6.37 -1.01 -10.34
N GLY A 138 6.97 -1.82 -9.46
CA GLY A 138 8.41 -1.93 -9.29
C GLY A 138 8.97 -1.02 -8.19
N PRO A 139 10.30 -1.09 -7.94
CA PRO A 139 10.95 -0.29 -6.91
C PRO A 139 11.08 1.17 -7.33
N ASP A 140 11.06 2.03 -6.33
CA ASP A 140 11.31 3.48 -6.42
C ASP A 140 12.35 3.88 -5.36
N ASP A 141 12.58 5.18 -5.24
CA ASP A 141 13.45 5.81 -4.24
C ASP A 141 12.83 5.90 -2.83
N GLU A 142 11.52 5.66 -2.69
CA GLU A 142 10.84 5.62 -1.39
C GLU A 142 11.10 4.29 -0.65
N ASN A 143 11.33 3.21 -1.39
CA ASN A 143 11.57 1.89 -0.80
C ASN A 143 12.95 1.80 -0.13
N ASN A 144 12.95 1.84 1.20
CA ASN A 144 14.13 1.66 2.04
C ASN A 144 14.03 0.45 2.99
N LEU A 145 12.99 -0.40 2.81
CA LEU A 145 12.80 -1.62 3.61
C LEU A 145 13.91 -2.64 3.33
N GLY A 146 14.46 -3.25 4.39
CA GLY A 146 15.48 -4.30 4.22
C GLY A 146 15.00 -5.50 3.38
N VAL A 147 15.87 -6.01 2.50
CA VAL A 147 15.57 -7.11 1.55
C VAL A 147 14.94 -8.35 2.19
N LYS A 148 15.33 -8.68 3.44
CA LYS A 148 14.75 -9.78 4.22
C LYS A 148 13.24 -9.59 4.42
N TRP A 149 12.83 -8.39 4.79
CA TRP A 149 11.44 -8.04 5.09
C TRP A 149 10.61 -7.92 3.81
N GLN A 150 11.17 -7.28 2.77
CA GLN A 150 10.56 -7.26 1.43
C GLN A 150 10.22 -8.68 0.94
N ARG A 151 11.13 -9.64 1.13
CA ARG A 151 10.90 -11.05 0.76
C ARG A 151 9.77 -11.69 1.55
N GLY A 152 9.66 -11.40 2.84
CA GLY A 152 8.56 -11.86 3.69
C GLY A 152 7.21 -11.36 3.19
N ARG A 153 7.12 -10.06 2.90
CA ARG A 153 5.91 -9.42 2.36
C ARG A 153 5.56 -9.95 0.97
N ARG A 154 6.53 -10.09 0.05
CA ARG A 154 6.34 -10.70 -1.27
C ARG A 154 5.83 -12.14 -1.17
N LYS A 155 6.38 -12.95 -0.27
CA LYS A 155 5.90 -14.32 -0.02
C LYS A 155 4.45 -14.34 0.46
N TRP A 156 4.08 -13.40 1.35
CA TRP A 156 2.71 -13.26 1.81
C TRP A 156 1.76 -12.89 0.65
N PHE A 157 2.14 -11.92 -0.19
CA PHE A 157 1.37 -11.51 -1.37
C PHE A 157 1.19 -12.66 -2.36
N ALA A 158 2.25 -13.41 -2.67
CA ALA A 158 2.19 -14.58 -3.55
C ALA A 158 1.17 -15.63 -3.07
N GLY A 159 1.13 -15.92 -1.76
CA GLY A 159 0.18 -16.89 -1.21
C GLY A 159 -1.28 -16.42 -1.16
N ASN A 160 -1.52 -15.10 -1.16
CA ASN A 160 -2.83 -14.53 -0.81
C ASN A 160 -3.51 -13.73 -1.93
N ILE A 161 -2.73 -13.21 -2.89
CA ILE A 161 -3.13 -12.18 -3.87
C ILE A 161 -2.78 -12.61 -5.31
N GLU A 162 -1.53 -13.00 -5.60
CA GLU A 162 -0.99 -13.03 -6.97
C GLU A 162 -1.66 -14.02 -7.94
N ASN A 163 -2.28 -15.10 -7.45
CA ASN A 163 -2.93 -16.12 -8.28
C ASN A 163 -4.46 -16.05 -8.24
N ARG A 164 -5.04 -14.87 -7.95
CA ARG A 164 -6.47 -14.70 -7.74
C ARG A 164 -6.97 -13.46 -8.47
N LYS A 165 -8.24 -13.49 -8.89
CA LYS A 165 -8.96 -12.26 -9.25
C LYS A 165 -9.00 -11.34 -8.03
N LEU A 166 -8.63 -10.08 -8.21
CA LEU A 166 -8.66 -9.09 -7.14
C LEU A 166 -10.04 -8.46 -7.09
N ALA A 167 -10.72 -8.68 -5.97
CA ALA A 167 -12.02 -8.06 -5.72
C ALA A 167 -11.84 -6.56 -5.46
N LEU A 168 -12.57 -5.72 -6.20
CA LEU A 168 -12.56 -4.25 -6.17
C LEU A 168 -13.86 -3.58 -5.77
#